data_AF-A0A5J4Q982-F1
#
_entry.id   AF-A0A5J4Q982-F1
#
_cell.length_a   1.000
_cell.length_b   1.000
_cell.length_c   1.000
_cell.angle_alpha   90.00
_cell.angle_beta   90.00
_cell.angle_gamma   90.00
#
_symmetry.space_group_name_H-M   'P 1'
#
loop_
_entity.id
_entity.type
_entity.pdbx_description
1 polymer ?
#
loop_
_entity_poly.entity_id
_entity_poly.type
_entity_poly.pdbx_seq_one_letter_code
_entity_poly.pdbx_strand_id
1 'polypeptide(L)'
;VHTALSAARIVSAVLSIIQKRDEANLPPRKHTLCFCSSCKCSDETAALFVQKGVSAVSVHSKQSAQTISRNLSQFRQGRVKIAYYEQKQQKHPKFWQLRK
;
A
#
# COMPACT_ATOMS: atom_id res chain seq x y z
N VAL A 1 -8.59 10.35 -17.38
CA VAL A 1 -8.50 11.13 -16.11
C VAL A 1 -8.09 10.17 -15.01
N HIS A 2 -6.84 10.22 -14.53
CA HIS A 2 -6.43 9.47 -13.34
C HIS A 2 -6.81 10.31 -12.12
N THR A 3 -7.97 10.07 -11.53
CA THR A 3 -8.35 10.70 -10.26
C THR A 3 -7.45 10.15 -9.16
N ALA A 4 -6.54 11.00 -8.66
CA ALA A 4 -5.76 10.68 -7.48
C ALA A 4 -6.73 10.55 -6.29
N LEU A 5 -6.90 9.33 -5.77
CA LEU A 5 -7.69 9.11 -4.56
C LEU A 5 -6.94 9.71 -3.36
N SER A 6 -7.65 10.41 -2.50
CA SER A 6 -7.08 10.89 -1.23
C SER A 6 -6.77 9.71 -0.31
N ALA A 7 -5.83 9.91 0.63
CA ALA A 7 -5.47 8.89 1.62
C ALA A 7 -6.70 8.35 2.38
N ALA A 8 -7.59 9.24 2.82
CA ALA A 8 -8.85 8.86 3.50
C ALA A 8 -9.75 7.98 2.63
N ARG A 9 -9.82 8.24 1.31
CA ARG A 9 -10.62 7.45 0.38
C ARG A 9 -10.04 6.05 0.17
N ILE A 10 -8.71 5.94 0.11
CA ILE A 10 -8.00 4.66 0.06
C ILE A 10 -8.25 3.86 1.34
N VAL A 11 -8.11 4.50 2.51
CA VAL A 11 -8.34 3.87 3.82
C VAL A 11 -9.75 3.30 3.90
N SER A 12 -10.76 4.12 3.59
CA SER A 12 -12.15 3.71 3.63
C SER A 12 -12.44 2.57 2.65
N ALA A 13 -11.87 2.59 1.44
CA ALA A 13 -12.06 1.52 0.46
C ALA A 13 -11.46 0.19 0.95
N VAL A 14 -10.23 0.21 1.45
CA VAL A 14 -9.54 -1.00 1.93
C VAL A 14 -10.22 -1.57 3.17
N LEU A 15 -10.63 -0.72 4.13
CA LEU A 15 -11.41 -1.17 5.29
C LEU A 15 -12.76 -1.79 4.87
N SER A 16 -13.46 -1.18 3.90
CA SER A 16 -14.70 -1.77 3.37
C SER A 16 -14.48 -3.12 2.71
N ILE A 17 -13.37 -3.31 1.98
CA ILE A 17 -13.01 -4.61 1.40
C ILE A 17 -12.74 -5.64 2.50
N ILE A 18 -12.01 -5.26 3.56
CA ILE A 18 -11.74 -6.15 4.70
C ILE A 18 -13.07 -6.55 5.35
N GLN A 19 -13.92 -5.58 5.68
CA GLN A 19 -15.22 -5.83 6.30
C GLN A 19 -16.10 -6.76 5.47
N LYS A 20 -16.23 -6.51 4.15
CA LYS A 20 -17.02 -7.37 3.26
C LYS A 20 -16.50 -8.80 3.18
N ARG A 21 -15.19 -9.00 3.33
CA ARG A 21 -14.60 -10.34 3.38
C ARG A 21 -14.93 -11.04 4.69
N ASP A 22 -14.89 -10.31 5.79
CA ASP A 22 -15.25 -10.83 7.11
C ASP A 22 -16.73 -11.22 7.14
N GLU A 23 -17.62 -10.39 6.59
CA GLU A 23 -19.05 -10.69 6.41
C GLU A 23 -19.28 -11.94 5.54
N ALA A 24 -18.44 -12.15 4.52
CA ALA A 24 -18.48 -13.32 3.66
C ALA A 24 -17.80 -14.56 4.27
N ASN A 25 -17.37 -14.52 5.54
CA ASN A 25 -16.61 -15.57 6.23
C ASN A 25 -15.39 -16.06 5.44
N LEU A 26 -14.78 -15.17 4.65
CA LEU A 26 -13.60 -15.51 3.87
C LEU A 26 -12.37 -15.54 4.78
N PRO A 27 -11.38 -16.42 4.51
CA PRO A 27 -10.19 -16.47 5.32
C PRO A 27 -9.50 -15.10 5.38
N PRO A 28 -9.01 -14.70 6.57
CA PRO A 28 -8.42 -13.40 6.78
C PRO A 28 -7.17 -13.26 5.90
N ARG A 29 -7.03 -12.11 5.25
CA ARG A 29 -5.81 -11.83 4.48
C ARG A 29 -4.66 -11.63 5.46
N LYS A 30 -3.63 -12.46 5.34
CA LYS A 30 -2.38 -12.28 6.10
C LYS A 30 -1.74 -10.92 5.79
N HIS A 31 -1.83 -10.48 4.53
CA HIS A 31 -1.21 -9.25 4.04
C HIS A 31 -2.09 -8.54 3.00
N THR A 32 -2.03 -7.21 2.97
CA THR A 32 -2.64 -6.35 1.95
C THR A 32 -1.60 -5.37 1.41
N LEU A 33 -1.51 -5.24 0.09
CA LEU A 33 -0.64 -4.28 -0.58
C LEU A 33 -1.50 -3.25 -1.30
N CYS A 34 -1.18 -1.96 -1.11
CA CYS A 34 -1.91 -0.84 -1.69
C CYS A 34 -0.94 0.04 -2.49
N PHE A 35 -1.38 0.51 -3.66
CA PHE A 35 -0.59 1.40 -4.51
C PHE A 35 -1.11 2.83 -4.39
N CYS A 36 -0.22 3.75 -4.06
CA CYS A 36 -0.51 5.18 -4.02
C CYS A 36 0.20 5.90 -5.17
N SER A 37 -0.41 6.97 -5.68
CA SER A 37 0.14 7.77 -6.78
C SER A 37 1.25 8.73 -6.36
N SER A 38 1.54 8.85 -5.07
CA SER A 38 2.63 9.70 -4.55
C SER A 38 3.13 9.23 -3.19
N CYS A 39 4.40 9.56 -2.88
CA CYS A 39 4.99 9.38 -1.54
C CYS A 39 4.11 9.95 -0.42
N LYS A 40 3.66 11.21 -0.56
CA LYS A 40 2.85 11.90 0.46
C LYS A 40 1.56 11.15 0.76
N CYS A 41 0.85 10.71 -0.28
CA CYS A 41 -0.36 9.92 -0.13
C CYS A 41 -0.05 8.56 0.54
N SER A 42 1.06 7.91 0.19
CA SER A 42 1.51 6.67 0.84
C SER A 42 1.71 6.85 2.35
N ASP A 43 2.38 7.92 2.77
CA ASP A 43 2.66 8.19 4.18
C ASP A 43 1.40 8.54 4.97
N GLU A 44 0.56 9.43 4.44
CA GLU A 44 -0.73 9.79 5.04
C GLU A 44 -1.64 8.58 5.19
N THR A 45 -1.67 7.70 4.18
CA THR A 45 -2.50 6.49 4.21
C THR A 45 -2.01 5.53 5.29
N ALA A 46 -0.70 5.28 5.36
CA ALA A 46 -0.11 4.43 6.40
C ALA A 46 -0.42 4.98 7.80
N ALA A 47 -0.25 6.29 8.02
CA ALA A 47 -0.55 6.94 9.28
C ALA A 47 -2.03 6.80 9.68
N LEU A 48 -2.95 7.00 8.73
CA LEU A 48 -4.39 6.83 8.98
C LEU A 48 -4.77 5.40 9.35
N PHE A 49 -4.15 4.39 8.75
CA PHE A 49 -4.37 3.00 9.16
C PHE A 49 -3.89 2.72 10.57
N VAL A 50 -2.70 3.23 10.93
CA VAL A 50 -2.17 3.11 12.29
C VAL A 50 -3.11 3.79 13.28
N GLN A 51 -3.65 4.97 12.96
CA GLN A 51 -4.66 5.65 13.78
C GLN A 51 -5.96 4.85 13.94
N LYS A 52 -6.31 4.01 12.95
CA LYS A 52 -7.47 3.10 13.00
C LYS A 52 -7.13 1.73 13.65
N GLY A 53 -5.96 1.59 14.26
CA GLY A 53 -5.54 0.36 14.94
C GLY A 53 -5.02 -0.75 14.01
N VAL A 54 -4.74 -0.42 12.74
CA VAL A 54 -4.21 -1.37 11.76
C VAL A 54 -2.71 -1.13 11.57
N SER A 55 -1.90 -2.14 11.87
CA SER A 55 -0.46 -2.09 11.62
C SER A 55 -0.19 -1.94 10.12
N ALA A 56 0.36 -0.79 9.73
CA ALA A 56 0.64 -0.42 8.35
C ALA A 56 1.98 0.31 8.20
N VAL A 57 2.63 0.16 7.05
CA VAL A 57 3.89 0.85 6.71
C VAL A 57 3.85 1.40 5.28
N SER A 58 4.53 2.53 5.06
CA SER A 58 4.81 3.05 3.73
C SER A 58 6.17 2.61 3.21
N VAL A 59 6.25 2.36 1.90
CA VAL A 59 7.47 2.00 1.17
C VAL A 59 7.52 2.82 -0.12
N HIS A 60 8.45 3.76 -0.21
CA HIS A 60 8.59 4.61 -1.39
C HIS A 60 10.01 5.14 -1.59
N SER A 61 10.27 5.70 -2.77
CA SER A 61 11.62 6.03 -3.25
C SER A 61 12.34 7.14 -2.49
N LYS A 62 11.62 7.92 -1.67
CA LYS A 62 12.19 8.98 -0.82
C LYS A 62 12.70 8.48 0.53
N GLN A 63 12.48 7.21 0.87
CA GLN A 63 12.98 6.60 2.10
C GLN A 63 14.38 6.03 1.89
N SER A 64 15.16 5.92 2.96
CA SER A 64 16.45 5.24 2.91
C SER A 64 16.29 3.75 2.61
N ALA A 65 17.29 3.15 1.95
CA ALA A 65 17.31 1.72 1.64
C ALA A 65 17.16 0.85 2.90
N GLN A 66 17.72 1.29 4.03
CA GLN A 66 17.57 0.63 5.33
C GLN A 66 16.12 0.64 5.81
N THR A 67 15.43 1.78 5.73
CA THR A 67 14.01 1.91 6.11
C THR A 67 13.13 1.03 5.22
N ILE A 68 13.35 1.07 3.91
CA ILE A 68 12.62 0.23 2.94
C ILE A 68 12.81 -1.26 3.29
N SER A 69 14.05 -1.69 3.50
CA SER A 69 14.37 -3.09 3.83
C SER A 69 13.73 -3.53 5.15
N ARG A 70 13.75 -2.67 6.17
CA ARG A 70 13.11 -2.92 7.46
C ARG A 70 11.59 -3.08 7.30
N ASN A 71 10.93 -2.14 6.61
CA ASN A 71 9.48 -2.14 6.45
C ASN A 71 9.01 -3.35 5.64
N LEU A 72 9.74 -3.71 4.57
CA LEU A 72 9.47 -4.93 3.80
C LEU A 72 9.68 -6.20 4.62
N SER A 73 10.71 -6.25 5.47
CA SER A 73 10.94 -7.37 6.38
C SER A 73 9.79 -7.53 7.38
N GLN A 74 9.34 -6.44 8.00
CA GLN A 74 8.20 -6.45 8.92
C GLN A 74 6.90 -6.91 8.24
N PHE A 75 6.65 -6.48 7.00
CA PHE A 75 5.52 -6.93 6.21
C PHE A 75 5.62 -8.44 5.89
N ARG A 76 6.78 -8.93 5.45
CA ARG A 76 7.00 -10.36 5.16
C ARG A 76 6.84 -11.25 6.39
N GLN A 77 7.22 -10.76 7.56
CA GLN A 77 7.08 -11.44 8.85
C GLN A 77 5.67 -11.38 9.43
N GLY A 78 4.71 -10.73 8.76
CA GLY A 78 3.34 -10.57 9.25
C GLY A 78 3.20 -9.63 10.45
N ARG A 79 4.27 -8.88 10.81
CA ARG A 79 4.22 -7.86 11.88
C ARG A 79 3.38 -6.65 11.45
N VAL A 80 3.23 -6.48 10.14
CA VAL A 80 2.46 -5.40 9.51
C VAL A 80 1.49 -6.03 8.54
N LYS A 81 0.22 -5.63 8.63
CA LYS A 81 -0.86 -6.19 7.80
C LYS A 81 -0.96 -5.49 6.44
N ILE A 82 -0.61 -4.20 6.38
CA ILE A 82 -0.75 -3.40 5.16
C ILE A 82 0.56 -2.71 4.78
N ALA A 83 0.99 -2.87 3.54
CA ALA A 83 2.10 -2.11 2.96
C ALA A 83 1.61 -1.17 1.86
N TYR A 84 2.17 0.04 1.82
CA TYR A 84 1.93 1.00 0.75
C TYR A 84 3.14 1.09 -0.16
N TYR A 85 2.90 1.09 -1.46
CA TYR A 85 3.93 1.27 -2.47
C TYR A 85 3.62 2.47 -3.36
N GLU A 86 4.63 3.29 -3.62
CA GLU A 86 4.52 4.37 -4.60
C GLU A 86 4.54 3.79 -6.02
N GLN A 87 3.42 3.88 -6.74
CA GLN A 87 3.43 3.68 -8.18
C GLN A 87 4.05 4.93 -8.80
N LYS A 88 5.34 4.86 -9.17
CA LYS A 88 5.92 5.86 -10.05
C LYS A 88 5.04 5.91 -11.29
N GLN A 89 4.42 7.06 -11.56
CA GLN A 89 3.89 7.32 -12.89
C GLN A 89 5.08 7.24 -13.83
N GLN A 90 5.29 6.08 -14.43
CA GLN A 90 6.08 5.98 -15.63
C GLN A 90 5.35 6.89 -16.64
N LYS A 91 5.83 8.13 -16.79
CA LYS A 91 5.81 8.76 -18.11
C LYS A 91 6.45 7.71 -19.00
N HIS A 92 5.65 7.06 -19.85
CA HIS A 92 6.04 5.95 -20.73
C HIS A 92 7.54 5.91 -20.98
N PRO A 93 8.31 4.96 -20.42
CA PRO A 93 9.51 4.55 -21.11
C PRO A 93 8.99 3.83 -22.36
N LYS A 94 9.12 4.48 -23.51
CA LYS A 94 9.14 3.79 -24.81
C LYS A 94 10.32 2.82 -24.83
N PHE A 95 10.40 1.81 -23.96
CA PHE A 95 11.46 0.81 -24.03
C PHE A 95 10.95 -0.58 -23.61
N TRP A 96 10.63 -1.37 -24.65
CA TRP A 96 10.76 -2.83 -24.77
C TRP A 96 9.79 -3.70 -23.95
N GLN A 97 8.78 -4.35 -24.55
CA GLN A 97 8.94 -5.55 -25.37
C GLN A 97 10.15 -6.41 -24.96
N LEU A 98 9.97 -7.25 -23.95
CA LEU A 98 10.70 -8.51 -23.81
C LEU A 98 9.67 -9.60 -23.48
N ARG A 99 8.92 -9.97 -24.51
CA ARG A 99 8.44 -11.34 -24.72
C ARG A 99 9.04 -11.81 -26.04
N LYS A 100 10.08 -12.62 -25.96
CA LYS A 100 10.25 -13.81 -26.78
C LYS A 100 10.73 -14.90 -25.85
#